data_AF-A0A9D0H0I2-F1
#
_entry.id   AF-A0A9D0H0I2-F1
#
_cell.length_a   1.000
_cell.length_b   1.000
_cell.length_c   1.000
_cell.angle_alpha   90.00
_cell.angle_beta   90.00
_cell.angle_gamma   90.00
#
_symmetry.space_group_name_H-M   'P 1'
#
loop_
_entity.id
_entity.type
_entity.pdbx_description
1 polymer ?
#
loop_
_entity_poly.entity_id
_entity_poly.type
_entity_poly.pdbx_seq_one_letter_code
_entity_poly.pdbx_strand_id
1 'polypeptide(L)'
;MNGPAFIRKSIINRILFITVSGAVVVSILAFFVFYFIFANEGTYHFLENILNYAKTHPFTFALFLGFLTFQASLIPIIMTYFLLKKEVIDPLQDISERMEKISMGELEQEIPVEREDEIGHLQESFERMRMSLRVIVEKLENEEL
;
A
#
# COMPACT_ATOMS: atom_id res chain seq x y z
N MET A 1 15.80 -3.81 27.14
CA MET A 1 14.38 -3.78 26.74
C MET A 1 14.34 -3.87 25.21
N ASN A 2 14.03 -5.05 24.68
CA ASN A 2 13.81 -5.21 23.25
C ASN A 2 12.41 -4.64 22.94
N GLY A 3 12.33 -3.62 22.09
CA GLY A 3 11.04 -3.10 21.63
C GLY A 3 10.20 -4.22 20.99
N PRO A 4 8.86 -4.09 20.98
CA PRO A 4 7.99 -5.14 20.45
C PRO A 4 8.40 -5.51 19.02
N ALA A 5 8.54 -6.82 18.74
CA ALA A 5 9.07 -7.38 17.49
C ALA A 5 8.37 -6.86 16.21
N PHE A 6 7.15 -6.37 16.39
CA PHE A 6 6.27 -5.74 15.41
C PHE A 6 6.87 -4.59 14.58
N ILE A 7 7.69 -3.72 15.17
CA ILE A 7 8.18 -2.50 14.47
C ILE A 7 9.02 -2.88 13.24
N ARG A 8 9.59 -4.09 13.21
CA ARG A 8 10.54 -4.51 12.18
C ARG A 8 9.89 -4.76 10.80
N LYS A 9 8.59 -5.10 10.72
CA LYS A 9 7.91 -5.49 9.47
C LYS A 9 6.62 -4.70 9.17
N SER A 10 6.54 -3.47 9.67
CA SER A 10 5.37 -2.60 9.53
C SER A 10 4.85 -2.47 8.08
N ILE A 11 3.54 -2.66 7.88
CA ILE A 11 2.83 -2.43 6.61
C ILE A 11 2.94 -0.98 6.19
N ILE A 12 2.90 -0.05 7.15
CA ILE A 12 3.09 1.38 6.87
C ILE A 12 4.47 1.60 6.26
N ASN A 13 5.52 0.95 6.79
CA ASN A 13 6.85 1.04 6.22
C ASN A 13 6.94 0.43 4.82
N ARG A 14 6.18 -0.64 4.52
CA ARG A 14 6.12 -1.20 3.15
C ARG A 14 5.44 -0.23 2.18
N ILE A 15 4.30 0.35 2.57
CA ILE A 15 3.58 1.35 1.77
C ILE A 15 4.44 2.59 1.54
N LEU A 16 5.09 3.09 2.60
CA LEU A 16 6.00 4.24 2.53
C LEU A 16 7.20 3.94 1.63
N PHE A 17 7.81 2.77 1.77
CA PHE A 17 8.94 2.37 0.93
C PHE A 17 8.56 2.33 -0.55
N ILE A 18 7.37 1.82 -0.89
CA ILE A 18 6.90 1.78 -2.28
C ILE A 18 6.63 3.19 -2.83
N THR A 19 5.96 4.06 -2.06
CA THR A 19 5.68 5.43 -2.52
C THR A 19 6.95 6.26 -2.66
N VAL A 20 7.89 6.13 -1.72
CA VAL A 20 9.20 6.83 -1.75
C VAL A 20 10.08 6.29 -2.85
N SER A 21 10.19 4.96 -3.02
CA SER A 21 10.99 4.37 -4.10
C SER A 21 10.47 4.78 -5.48
N GLY A 22 9.15 4.86 -5.66
CA GLY A 22 8.55 5.41 -6.88
C GLY A 22 9.01 6.85 -7.16
N ALA A 23 8.97 7.73 -6.16
CA ALA A 23 9.45 9.11 -6.30
C ALA A 23 10.96 9.20 -6.59
N VAL A 24 11.77 8.33 -5.96
CA VAL A 24 13.21 8.24 -6.19
C VAL A 24 13.51 7.79 -7.62
N VAL A 25 12.81 6.77 -8.13
CA VAL A 25 12.97 6.30 -9.52
C VAL A 25 12.64 7.41 -10.52
N VAL A 26 11.55 8.15 -10.30
CA VAL A 26 11.19 9.31 -11.13
C VAL A 26 12.27 10.39 -11.08
N SER A 27 12.83 10.66 -9.90
CA SER A 27 13.88 11.66 -9.72
C SER A 27 15.19 11.25 -10.42
N ILE A 28 15.56 9.97 -10.37
CA ILE A 28 16.71 9.41 -11.07
C ILE A 28 16.50 9.51 -12.59
N LEU A 29 15.32 9.13 -13.08
CA LEU A 29 14.96 9.27 -14.50
C LEU A 29 15.06 10.72 -14.96
N ALA A 30 14.51 11.66 -14.18
CA ALA A 30 14.61 13.09 -14.48
C ALA A 30 16.07 13.55 -14.54
N PHE A 31 16.91 13.12 -13.60
CA PHE A 31 18.34 13.43 -13.60
C PHE A 31 19.02 12.93 -14.89
N PHE A 32 18.76 11.69 -15.31
CA PHE A 32 19.30 11.16 -16.57
C PHE A 32 18.82 11.93 -17.80
N VAL A 33 17.54 12.32 -17.83
CA VAL A 33 16.99 13.15 -18.91
C VAL A 33 17.71 14.50 -18.97
N PHE A 34 17.88 15.18 -17.83
CA PHE A 34 18.62 16.43 -17.78
C PHE A 34 20.08 16.25 -18.20
N TYR A 35 20.75 15.23 -17.67
CA TYR A 35 22.12 14.92 -18.05
C TYR A 35 22.26 14.73 -19.56
N PHE A 36 21.35 13.97 -20.17
CA PHE A 36 21.34 13.76 -21.61
C PHE A 36 21.11 15.05 -22.40
N ILE A 37 20.21 15.92 -21.94
CA ILE A 37 19.93 17.23 -22.56
C ILE A 37 21.16 18.15 -22.53
N PHE A 38 21.90 18.16 -21.41
CA PHE A 38 23.07 19.04 -21.24
C PHE A 38 24.37 18.45 -21.81
N ALA A 39 24.46 17.13 -21.94
CA ALA A 39 25.66 16.45 -22.45
C ALA A 39 25.73 16.44 -23.99
N ASN A 40 24.63 16.70 -24.69
CA ASN A 40 24.56 16.58 -26.15
C ASN A 40 24.20 17.92 -26.81
N GLU A 41 25.02 18.42 -27.74
CA GLU A 41 24.74 19.70 -28.41
C GLU A 41 23.50 19.62 -29.32
N GLY A 42 23.25 18.44 -29.91
CA GLY A 42 22.08 18.22 -30.77
C GLY A 42 20.73 18.32 -30.06
N THR A 43 20.68 18.16 -28.73
CA THR A 43 19.44 18.28 -27.96
C THR A 43 18.99 19.72 -27.77
N TYR A 44 19.88 20.72 -27.89
CA TYR A 44 19.48 22.12 -27.80
C TYR A 44 18.58 22.55 -28.96
N HIS A 45 18.90 22.15 -30.19
CA HIS A 45 18.05 22.42 -31.36
C HIS A 45 16.68 21.75 -31.23
N PHE A 46 16.63 20.53 -30.70
CA PHE A 46 15.37 19.86 -30.41
C PHE A 46 14.55 20.62 -29.35
N LEU A 47 15.19 21.10 -28.29
CA LEU A 47 14.54 21.87 -27.23
C LEU A 47 13.99 23.21 -27.77
N GLU A 48 14.75 23.89 -28.63
CA GLU A 48 14.34 25.12 -29.30
C GLU A 48 13.10 24.89 -30.18
N ASN A 49 13.04 23.79 -30.92
CA ASN A 49 11.85 23.41 -31.70
C ASN A 49 10.60 23.22 -30.82
N ILE A 50 10.75 22.54 -29.68
CA ILE A 50 9.65 22.39 -28.71
C ILE A 50 9.21 23.74 -28.16
N LEU A 51 10.17 24.59 -27.77
CA LEU A 51 9.88 25.92 -27.21
C LEU A 51 9.20 26.83 -28.24
N ASN A 52 9.63 26.79 -29.49
CA ASN A 52 9.01 27.54 -30.57
C ASN A 52 7.59 27.03 -30.84
N TYR A 53 7.38 25.72 -30.89
CA TYR A 53 6.04 25.14 -31.01
C TYR A 53 5.12 25.57 -29.85
N ALA A 54 5.62 25.52 -28.61
CA ALA A 54 4.89 25.96 -27.42
C ALA A 54 4.53 27.46 -27.45
N LYS A 55 5.41 28.32 -27.98
CA LYS A 55 5.14 29.75 -28.17
C LYS A 55 4.10 30.01 -29.26
N THR A 56 4.16 29.27 -30.36
CA THR A 56 3.22 29.44 -31.49
C THR A 56 1.83 28.90 -31.15
N HIS A 57 1.73 27.82 -30.38
CA HIS A 57 0.47 27.17 -30.02
C HIS A 57 0.35 26.95 -28.51
N PRO A 58 0.24 28.03 -27.70
CA PRO A 58 0.29 27.93 -26.24
C PRO A 58 -0.86 27.10 -25.66
N PHE A 59 -2.06 27.18 -26.26
CA PHE A 59 -3.23 26.47 -25.77
C PHE A 59 -3.14 24.95 -25.95
N THR A 60 -2.81 24.48 -27.16
CA THR A 60 -2.69 23.04 -27.43
C THR A 60 -1.50 22.43 -26.67
N PHE A 61 -0.41 23.16 -26.54
CA PHE A 61 0.74 22.74 -25.75
C PHE A 61 0.39 22.61 -24.25
N ALA A 62 -0.37 23.56 -23.70
CA ALA A 62 -0.85 23.48 -22.32
C ALA A 62 -1.78 22.28 -22.09
N LEU A 63 -2.71 22.01 -23.01
CA LEU A 63 -3.57 20.81 -22.94
C LEU A 63 -2.76 19.51 -22.99
N PHE A 64 -1.76 19.46 -23.85
CA PHE A 64 -0.87 18.30 -23.97
C PHE A 64 -0.09 18.04 -22.66
N LEU A 65 0.52 19.08 -22.08
CA LEU A 65 1.20 18.97 -20.77
C LEU A 65 0.24 18.60 -19.64
N GLY A 66 -0.96 19.19 -19.63
CA GLY A 66 -2.00 18.86 -18.65
C GLY A 66 -2.40 17.39 -18.74
N PHE A 67 -2.60 16.87 -19.95
CA PHE A 67 -2.89 15.45 -20.16
C PHE A 67 -1.74 14.55 -19.67
N LEU A 68 -0.49 14.89 -20.02
CA LEU A 68 0.69 14.10 -19.65
C LEU A 68 0.90 14.06 -18.13
N THR A 69 0.74 15.20 -17.45
CA THR A 69 0.82 15.29 -15.98
C THR A 69 -0.34 14.56 -15.30
N PHE A 70 -1.55 14.61 -15.86
CA PHE A 70 -2.69 13.83 -15.38
C PHE A 70 -2.45 12.33 -15.46
N GLN A 71 -1.96 11.82 -16.61
CA GLN A 71 -1.65 10.39 -16.75
C GLN A 71 -0.53 9.96 -15.79
N ALA A 72 0.50 10.80 -15.62
CA ALA A 72 1.60 10.51 -14.69
C ALA A 72 1.13 10.43 -13.23
N SER A 73 0.10 11.18 -12.82
CA SER A 73 -0.42 11.15 -11.45
C SER A 73 -1.33 9.95 -11.15
N LEU A 74 -1.95 9.36 -12.17
CA LEU A 74 -2.83 8.20 -12.00
C LEU A 74 -2.08 6.93 -11.57
N ILE A 75 -0.90 6.69 -12.12
CA ILE A 75 -0.11 5.48 -11.86
C ILE A 75 0.14 5.24 -10.36
N PRO A 76 0.71 6.19 -9.58
CA PRO A 76 0.95 5.98 -8.15
C PRO A 76 -0.34 5.83 -7.35
N ILE A 77 -1.44 6.50 -7.75
CA ILE A 77 -2.75 6.38 -7.09
C ILE A 77 -3.27 4.95 -7.24
N ILE A 78 -3.25 4.42 -8.47
CA ILE A 78 -3.72 3.06 -8.76
C ILE A 78 -2.86 2.03 -8.03
N MET A 79 -1.53 2.15 -8.07
CA MET A 79 -0.64 1.25 -7.33
C MET A 79 -0.92 1.26 -5.83
N THR A 80 -1.10 2.44 -5.24
CA THR A 80 -1.40 2.58 -3.81
C THR A 80 -2.73 1.93 -3.45
N TYR A 81 -3.76 2.10 -4.28
CA TYR A 81 -5.07 1.48 -4.08
C TYR A 81 -4.98 -0.06 -4.02
N PHE A 82 -4.33 -0.68 -5.00
CA PHE A 82 -4.19 -2.15 -5.04
C PHE A 82 -3.40 -2.68 -3.85
N LEU A 83 -2.36 -1.97 -3.41
CA LEU A 83 -1.58 -2.34 -2.24
C LEU A 83 -2.39 -2.23 -0.96
N LEU A 84 -3.10 -1.11 -0.75
CA LEU A 84 -3.94 -0.92 0.43
C LEU A 84 -5.03 -1.99 0.50
N LYS A 85 -5.65 -2.30 -0.65
CA LYS A 85 -6.65 -3.35 -0.75
C LYS A 85 -6.09 -4.69 -0.26
N LYS A 86 -4.99 -5.16 -0.87
CA LYS A 86 -4.42 -6.47 -0.59
C LYS A 86 -3.77 -6.59 0.79
N GLU A 87 -3.08 -5.55 1.26
CA GLU A 87 -2.27 -5.59 2.47
C GLU A 87 -3.06 -5.21 3.73
N VAL A 88 -4.17 -4.48 3.59
CA VAL A 88 -4.93 -3.95 4.72
C VAL A 88 -6.41 -4.31 4.64
N ILE A 89 -7.09 -3.97 3.55
CA ILE A 89 -8.56 -4.11 3.48
C ILE A 89 -8.97 -5.58 3.46
N ASP A 90 -8.40 -6.39 2.55
CA ASP A 90 -8.78 -7.80 2.40
C ASP A 90 -8.51 -8.60 3.71
N PRO A 91 -7.35 -8.45 4.38
CA PRO A 91 -7.13 -9.11 5.67
C PRO A 91 -8.05 -8.62 6.79
N LEU A 92 -8.37 -7.32 6.85
CA LEU A 92 -9.31 -6.81 7.84
C LEU A 92 -10.72 -7.35 7.61
N GLN A 93 -11.12 -7.52 6.36
CA GLN A 93 -12.41 -8.10 6.02
C GLN A 93 -12.49 -9.58 6.41
N ASP A 94 -11.46 -10.38 6.13
CA ASP A 94 -11.39 -11.79 6.57
C ASP A 94 -11.47 -11.92 8.11
N ILE A 95 -10.74 -11.07 8.85
CA ILE A 95 -10.82 -11.04 10.32
C ILE A 95 -12.25 -10.69 10.77
N SER A 96 -12.86 -9.67 10.15
CA SER A 96 -14.22 -9.24 10.49
C SER A 96 -15.25 -10.35 10.28
N GLU A 97 -15.17 -11.07 9.15
CA GLU A 97 -16.08 -12.18 8.83
C GLU A 97 -15.92 -13.36 9.80
N ARG A 98 -14.69 -13.68 10.21
CA ARG A 98 -14.44 -14.71 11.24
C ARG A 98 -14.95 -14.29 12.60
N MET A 99 -14.76 -13.02 12.96
CA MET A 99 -15.23 -12.48 14.23
C MET A 99 -16.76 -12.49 14.33
N GLU A 100 -17.47 -12.25 13.23
CA GLU A 100 -18.92 -12.37 13.18
C GLU A 100 -19.39 -13.80 13.53
N LYS A 101 -18.75 -14.83 12.95
CA LYS A 101 -19.06 -16.24 13.29
C LYS A 101 -18.74 -16.60 14.74
N ILE A 102 -17.59 -16.17 15.24
CA ILE A 102 -17.21 -16.34 16.65
C ILE A 102 -18.26 -15.72 17.57
N SER A 103 -18.80 -14.55 17.22
CA SER A 103 -19.86 -13.89 18.00
C SER A 103 -21.18 -14.66 18.01
N MET A 104 -21.40 -15.53 17.02
CA MET A 104 -22.56 -16.44 16.94
C MET A 104 -22.32 -17.77 17.68
N GLY A 105 -21.16 -17.94 18.33
CA GLY A 105 -20.81 -19.16 19.07
C GLY A 105 -20.06 -20.20 18.23
N GLU A 106 -19.72 -19.92 16.98
CA GLU A 106 -18.92 -20.81 16.14
C GLU A 106 -17.42 -20.71 16.51
N LEU A 107 -17.05 -21.33 17.64
CA LEU A 107 -15.70 -21.22 18.20
C LEU A 107 -14.70 -22.22 17.60
N GLU A 108 -15.09 -23.09 16.69
CA GLU A 108 -14.18 -24.07 16.07
C GLU A 108 -13.34 -23.49 14.93
N GLN A 109 -13.73 -22.36 14.33
CA GLN A 109 -12.94 -21.72 13.28
C GLN A 109 -11.76 -20.93 13.83
N GLU A 110 -10.54 -21.37 13.52
CA GLU A 110 -9.31 -20.65 13.85
C GLU A 110 -9.16 -19.35 13.05
N ILE A 111 -8.50 -18.36 13.66
CA ILE A 111 -8.03 -17.15 12.99
C ILE A 111 -6.55 -17.36 12.62
N PRO A 112 -6.21 -17.57 11.33
CA PRO A 112 -4.85 -17.87 10.94
C PRO A 112 -3.93 -16.66 11.13
N VAL A 113 -2.80 -16.85 11.80
CA VAL A 113 -1.75 -15.83 11.99
C VAL A 113 -0.65 -16.05 10.96
N GLU A 114 -0.77 -15.42 9.80
CA GLU A 114 0.14 -15.65 8.67
C GLU A 114 1.18 -14.52 8.48
N ARG A 115 1.09 -13.47 9.31
CA ARG A 115 1.85 -12.23 9.13
C ARG A 115 2.59 -11.86 10.42
N GLU A 116 3.70 -11.16 10.27
CA GLU A 116 4.53 -10.66 11.39
C GLU A 116 4.46 -9.12 11.51
N ASP A 117 3.31 -8.54 11.18
CA ASP A 117 3.08 -7.09 11.10
C ASP A 117 1.84 -6.64 11.89
N GLU A 118 1.36 -5.41 11.65
CA GLU A 118 0.12 -4.81 12.16
C GLU A 118 -1.05 -5.78 12.17
N ILE A 119 -1.27 -6.43 11.04
CA ILE A 119 -2.41 -7.31 10.84
C ILE A 119 -2.15 -8.66 11.51
N GLY A 120 -0.93 -9.17 11.44
CA GLY A 120 -0.55 -10.41 12.12
C GLY A 120 -0.74 -10.36 13.63
N HIS A 121 -0.34 -9.26 14.26
CA HIS A 121 -0.53 -9.08 15.70
C HIS A 121 -2.01 -8.91 16.09
N LEU A 122 -2.80 -8.30 15.21
CA LEU A 122 -4.25 -8.21 15.37
C LEU A 122 -4.89 -9.61 15.29
N GLN A 123 -4.49 -10.43 14.32
CA GLN A 123 -4.91 -11.83 14.19
C GLN A 123 -4.57 -12.63 15.46
N GLU A 124 -3.34 -12.51 15.97
CA GLU A 124 -2.90 -13.18 17.20
C GLU A 124 -3.75 -12.77 18.42
N SER A 125 -4.14 -11.49 18.50
CA SER A 125 -4.95 -10.99 19.60
C SER A 125 -6.39 -11.49 19.54
N PHE A 126 -6.99 -11.54 18.34
CA PHE A 126 -8.33 -12.10 18.16
C PHE A 126 -8.36 -13.62 18.36
N GLU A 127 -7.31 -14.32 17.93
CA GLU A 127 -7.21 -15.78 18.14
C GLU A 127 -7.13 -16.13 19.63
N ARG A 128 -6.36 -15.37 20.42
CA ARG A 128 -6.34 -15.51 21.89
C ARG A 128 -7.72 -15.27 22.50
N MET A 129 -8.47 -14.30 21.99
CA MET A 129 -9.84 -14.03 22.46
C MET A 129 -10.79 -15.19 22.13
N ARG A 130 -10.75 -15.73 20.91
CA ARG A 130 -11.52 -16.92 20.51
C ARG A 130 -11.23 -18.11 21.43
N MET A 131 -9.95 -18.41 21.65
CA MET A 131 -9.52 -19.51 22.54
C MET A 131 -10.00 -19.31 23.97
N SER A 132 -9.95 -18.07 24.48
CA SER A 132 -10.49 -17.76 25.81
C SER A 132 -11.99 -18.01 25.89
N LEU A 133 -12.76 -17.61 24.88
CA LEU A 133 -14.20 -17.87 24.82
C LEU A 133 -14.49 -19.38 24.78
N ARG A 134 -13.72 -20.13 23.98
CA ARG A 134 -13.87 -21.59 23.89
C ARG A 134 -13.70 -22.26 25.24
N VAL A 135 -12.62 -21.92 25.96
CA VAL A 135 -12.36 -22.47 27.29
C VAL A 135 -13.46 -22.10 28.29
N ILE A 136 -14.03 -20.90 28.18
CA ILE A 136 -15.14 -20.48 29.05
C ILE A 136 -16.40 -21.31 28.76
N VAL A 137 -16.75 -21.50 27.48
CA VAL A 137 -17.91 -22.31 27.08
C VAL A 137 -17.75 -23.77 27.48
N GLU A 138 -16.58 -24.38 27.21
CA GLU A 138 -16.29 -25.76 27.58
C GLU A 138 -16.37 -25.99 29.10
N LYS A 139 -15.97 -25.01 29.92
CA LYS A 139 -16.10 -25.10 31.39
C LYS A 139 -17.55 -25.07 31.85
N LEU A 140 -18.37 -24.19 31.26
CA LEU A 140 -19.79 -24.09 31.59
C LEU A 140 -20.53 -25.38 31.25
N GLU A 141 -20.26 -25.97 30.08
CA GLU A 141 -20.86 -27.25 29.67
C GLU A 141 -20.48 -28.42 30.61
N ASN A 142 -19.26 -28.40 31.15
CA ASN A 142 -18.80 -29.44 32.08
C ASN A 142 -19.28 -29.23 33.53
N GLU A 143 -19.69 -28.02 33.92
CA GLU A 143 -20.28 -27.75 35.25
C GLU A 143 -21.79 -28.01 35.31
N GLU A 144 -22.47 -28.07 34.16
CA GLU A 144 -23.91 -28.38 34.04
C GLU A 144 -24.21 -29.89 33.90
N LEU A 145 -23.19 -30.76 33.83
CA LEU A 145 -23.29 -32.23 33.77
C LEU A 145 -22.90 -32.91 35.11
#